data_AF-A0A2V6FD44-F1
#
_entry.id   AF-A0A2V6FD44-F1
#
_cell.length_a   1.000
_cell.length_b   1.000
_cell.length_c   1.000
_cell.angle_alpha   90.00
_cell.angle_beta   90.00
_cell.angle_gamma   90.00
#
_symmetry.space_group_name_H-M   'P 1'
#
loop_
_entity.id
_entity.type
_entity.pdbx_description
1 polymer ?
#
loop_
_entity_poly.entity_id
_entity_poly.type
_entity_poly.pdbx_seq_one_letter_code
_entity_poly.pdbx_strand_id
1 'polypeptide(L)'
;MNWLARHRRLAFAVICLFWTAMIFAGYFFPTLPFISMPWRGEQSFEDLLRKEGRKTPTHDDLIFLGIDQQSLQLDATIGKEEIAGNRAFELMTERPFPWSREVWALLLDRL
;
A
#
# COMPACT_ATOMS: atom_id res chain seq x y z
N MET A 1 -25.83 32.13 37.59
CA MET A 1 -25.41 32.55 36.23
C MET A 1 -24.60 31.43 35.61
N ASN A 2 -25.12 30.82 34.55
CA ASN A 2 -24.65 29.55 33.99
C ASN A 2 -23.32 29.70 33.24
N TRP A 3 -22.20 29.73 33.96
CA TRP A 3 -20.85 29.79 33.39
C TRP A 3 -20.60 28.64 32.39
N LEU A 4 -21.09 27.44 32.73
CA LEU A 4 -21.11 26.25 31.87
C LEU A 4 -21.91 26.45 30.58
N ALA A 5 -23.05 27.15 30.58
CA ALA A 5 -23.86 27.36 29.38
C ALA A 5 -23.22 28.36 28.41
N ARG A 6 -22.50 29.37 28.93
CA ARG A 6 -21.83 30.39 28.11
C ARG A 6 -20.55 29.86 27.44
N HIS A 7 -19.79 29.03 28.15
CA HIS A 7 -18.54 28.44 27.64
C HIS A 7 -18.74 27.07 26.98
N ARG A 8 -19.95 26.52 26.98
CA ARG A 8 -20.25 25.22 26.36
C ARG A 8 -19.78 25.13 24.92
N ARG A 9 -20.01 26.20 24.13
CA ARG A 9 -19.59 26.24 22.72
C ARG A 9 -18.07 26.26 22.57
N LEU A 10 -17.36 26.96 23.45
CA LEU A 10 -15.89 26.98 23.48
C LEU A 10 -15.33 25.63 23.91
N ALA A 11 -15.91 24.99 24.93
CA ALA A 11 -15.52 23.65 25.35
C ALA A 11 -15.69 22.62 24.21
N PHE A 12 -16.83 22.65 23.51
CA PHE A 12 -17.03 21.81 22.32
C PHE A 12 -16.04 22.13 21.20
N ALA A 13 -15.78 23.42 20.93
CA ALA A 13 -14.82 23.80 19.91
C ALA A 13 -13.40 23.30 20.22
N VAL A 14 -12.96 23.40 21.49
CA VAL A 14 -11.65 22.89 21.93
C VAL A 14 -11.59 21.37 21.83
N ILE A 15 -12.64 20.66 22.24
CA ILE A 15 -12.71 19.20 22.12
C ILE A 15 -12.62 18.80 20.63
N CYS A 16 -13.43 19.41 19.77
CA CYS A 16 -13.39 19.14 18.33
C CYS A 16 -12.02 19.44 17.73
N LEU A 17 -11.41 20.58 18.06
CA LEU A 17 -10.11 20.96 17.53
C LEU A 17 -9.01 20.00 18.02
N PHE A 18 -9.07 19.57 19.28
CA PHE A 18 -8.16 18.57 19.84
C PHE A 18 -8.24 17.23 19.07
N TRP A 19 -9.45 16.68 18.88
CA TRP A 19 -9.63 15.43 18.14
C TRP A 19 -9.23 15.56 16.67
N THR A 20 -9.57 16.67 16.01
CA THR A 20 -9.16 16.94 14.62
C THR A 20 -7.64 17.02 14.51
N ALA A 21 -6.97 17.73 15.41
CA ALA A 21 -5.51 17.82 15.44
C ALA A 21 -4.86 16.45 15.69
N MET A 22 -5.44 15.63 16.57
CA MET A 22 -4.94 14.29 16.85
C MET A 22 -5.08 13.35 15.64
N ILE A 23 -6.20 13.38 14.93
CA ILE A 23 -6.40 12.62 13.69
C ILE A 23 -5.41 13.09 12.60
N PHE A 24 -5.25 14.41 12.45
CA PHE A 24 -4.33 14.97 11.46
C PHE A 24 -2.87 14.60 11.77
N ALA A 25 -2.47 14.62 13.05
CA ALA A 25 -1.16 14.15 13.48
C ALA A 25 -0.97 12.66 13.19
N GLY A 26 -1.99 11.82 13.37
CA GLY A 26 -1.94 10.40 13.00
C GLY A 26 -1.80 10.15 11.50
N TYR A 27 -2.43 10.98 10.67
CA TYR A 27 -2.29 10.91 9.21
C TYR A 27 -0.88 11.29 8.74
N PHE A 28 -0.28 12.35 9.30
CA PHE A 28 1.04 12.82 8.90
C PHE A 28 2.20 12.06 9.54
N PHE A 29 2.00 11.48 10.74
CA PHE A 29 3.02 10.73 11.47
C PHE A 29 2.58 9.29 11.76
N PRO A 30 2.34 8.48 10.71
CA PRO A 30 1.87 7.09 10.85
C PRO A 30 2.89 6.15 11.52
N THR A 31 4.12 6.61 11.77
CA THR A 31 5.18 5.84 12.42
C THR A 31 5.24 6.05 13.94
N LEU A 32 4.47 6.97 14.53
CA LEU A 32 4.44 7.16 15.97
C LEU A 32 3.77 5.93 16.64
N PRO A 33 4.44 5.28 17.61
CA PRO A 33 4.03 3.96 18.11
C PRO A 33 2.66 3.97 18.80
N PHE A 34 2.27 5.07 19.44
CA PHE A 34 0.99 5.17 20.16
C PHE A 34 -0.21 5.45 19.24
N ILE A 35 0.00 6.17 18.13
CA ILE A 35 -1.08 6.54 17.20
C ILE A 35 -1.29 5.43 16.15
N SER A 36 -0.23 4.70 15.81
CA SER A 36 -0.28 3.60 14.84
C SER A 36 -0.74 2.26 15.41
N MET A 37 -0.83 2.13 16.74
CA MET A 37 -1.26 0.91 17.42
C MET A 37 -2.63 0.38 16.96
N PRO A 38 -3.71 1.18 16.90
CA PRO A 38 -5.00 0.71 16.39
C PRO A 38 -4.94 0.33 14.90
N TRP A 39 -4.20 1.10 14.09
CA TRP A 39 -4.08 0.83 12.65
C TRP A 39 -3.30 -0.46 12.37
N ARG A 40 -2.22 -0.70 13.11
CA ARG A 40 -1.43 -1.94 13.02
C ARG A 40 -2.22 -3.14 13.52
N GLY A 41 -3.06 -2.95 14.53
CA GLY A 41 -3.99 -3.97 15.02
C GLY A 41 -4.98 -4.41 13.94
N GLU A 42 -5.61 -3.45 13.27
CA GLU A 42 -6.53 -3.73 12.16
C GLU A 42 -5.83 -4.47 11.01
N GLN A 43 -4.66 -3.97 10.58
CA GLN A 43 -3.87 -4.63 9.53
C GLN A 43 -3.48 -6.07 9.92
N SER A 44 -3.06 -6.29 11.15
CA SER A 44 -2.68 -7.63 11.63
C SER A 44 -3.89 -8.58 11.67
N PHE A 45 -5.07 -8.05 11.99
CA PHE A 45 -6.31 -8.81 12.00
C PHE A 45 -6.77 -9.14 10.58
N GLU A 46 -6.72 -8.18 9.65
CA GLU A 46 -6.97 -8.43 8.22
C GLU A 46 -6.01 -9.48 7.66
N ASP A 47 -4.72 -9.41 8.00
CA ASP A 47 -3.73 -10.40 7.60
C ASP A 47 -4.03 -11.79 8.17
N LEU A 48 -4.48 -11.86 9.43
CA LEU A 48 -4.90 -13.12 10.04
C LEU A 48 -6.10 -13.71 9.30
N LEU A 49 -7.12 -12.89 9.00
CA LEU A 49 -8.30 -13.30 8.24
C LEU A 49 -7.94 -13.77 6.83
N ARG A 50 -6.99 -13.12 6.16
CA ARG A 50 -6.50 -13.55 4.83
C ARG A 50 -5.68 -14.83 4.89
N LYS A 51 -4.94 -15.07 5.98
CA LYS A 51 -4.13 -16.28 6.15
C LYS A 51 -4.97 -17.50 6.49
N GLU A 52 -5.85 -17.36 7.49
CA GLU A 52 -6.64 -18.44 8.09
C GLU A 52 -8.04 -18.60 7.44
N GLY A 53 -8.50 -17.59 6.71
CA GLY A 53 -9.78 -17.65 6.01
C GLY A 53 -9.80 -18.74 4.94
N ARG A 54 -11.00 -19.26 4.64
CA ARG A 54 -11.19 -20.25 3.59
C ARG A 54 -10.81 -19.65 2.23
N LYS A 55 -9.69 -20.09 1.67
CA LYS A 55 -9.20 -19.66 0.35
C LYS A 55 -9.88 -20.47 -0.74
N THR A 56 -10.26 -19.80 -1.83
CA THR A 56 -10.64 -20.49 -3.07
C THR A 56 -9.40 -21.20 -3.59
N PRO A 57 -9.47 -22.51 -3.93
CA PRO A 57 -8.34 -23.20 -4.53
C PRO A 57 -7.95 -22.51 -5.83
N THR A 58 -6.65 -22.34 -6.06
CA THR A 58 -6.11 -21.83 -7.32
C THR A 58 -6.38 -22.85 -8.42
N HIS A 59 -6.88 -22.40 -9.56
CA HIS A 59 -7.00 -23.25 -10.75
C HIS A 59 -5.63 -23.38 -11.41
N ASP A 60 -5.28 -24.58 -11.88
CA ASP A 60 -3.94 -24.83 -12.47
C ASP A 60 -3.67 -24.00 -13.74
N ASP A 61 -4.73 -23.57 -14.43
CA ASP A 61 -4.66 -22.72 -15.62
C ASP A 61 -4.47 -21.21 -15.29
N LEU A 62 -4.51 -20.82 -14.02
CA LEU A 62 -4.45 -19.41 -13.59
C LEU A 62 -3.16 -19.13 -12.83
N ILE A 63 -2.32 -18.27 -13.41
CA ILE A 63 -1.12 -17.75 -12.78
C ILE A 63 -1.40 -16.34 -12.27
N PHE A 64 -1.25 -16.15 -10.95
CA PHE A 64 -1.40 -14.85 -10.32
C PHE A 64 -0.04 -14.16 -10.21
N LEU A 65 0.12 -13.04 -10.91
CA LEU A 65 1.32 -12.20 -10.83
C LEU A 65 1.04 -10.96 -9.97
N GLY A 66 1.77 -10.83 -8.87
CA GLY A 66 1.76 -9.61 -8.05
C GLY A 66 2.75 -8.61 -8.60
N ILE A 67 2.27 -7.43 -9.00
CA ILE A 67 3.12 -6.30 -9.38
C ILE A 67 3.06 -5.28 -8.25
N ASP A 68 4.19 -5.05 -7.60
CA ASP A 68 4.30 -4.03 -6.56
C ASP A 68 4.88 -2.72 -7.11
N GLN A 69 4.86 -1.67 -6.29
CA GLN A 69 5.35 -0.36 -6.69
C GLN A 69 6.87 -0.36 -6.93
N GLN A 70 7.62 -1.28 -6.31
CA GLN A 70 9.05 -1.46 -6.54
C GLN A 70 9.32 -2.11 -7.91
N SER A 71 8.48 -3.05 -8.34
CA SER A 71 8.52 -3.71 -9.66
C SER A 71 8.33 -2.72 -10.80
N LEU A 72 7.67 -1.59 -10.55
CA LEU A 72 7.51 -0.50 -11.53
C LEU A 72 8.76 0.38 -11.66
N GLN A 73 9.67 0.33 -10.68
CA GLN A 73 10.87 1.16 -10.61
C GLN A 73 12.11 0.32 -10.91
N LEU A 74 12.18 -0.21 -12.13
CA LEU A 74 13.25 -1.11 -12.59
C LEU A 74 14.65 -0.47 -12.51
N ASP A 75 14.72 0.85 -12.72
CA ASP A 75 15.97 1.63 -12.71
C ASP A 75 16.72 1.63 -11.37
N ALA A 76 16.06 1.29 -10.26
CA ALA A 76 16.65 1.40 -8.92
C ALA A 76 17.37 0.13 -8.43
N THR A 77 17.14 -1.03 -9.06
CA THR A 77 17.58 -2.34 -8.52
C THR A 77 18.36 -3.21 -9.50
N ILE A 78 18.19 -3.04 -10.82
CA ILE A 78 18.82 -3.90 -11.82
C ILE A 78 19.92 -3.13 -12.55
N GLY A 79 21.14 -3.69 -12.58
CA GLY A 79 22.28 -3.10 -13.26
C GLY A 79 22.07 -3.06 -14.78
N LYS A 80 22.56 -2.02 -15.45
CA LYS A 80 22.40 -1.82 -16.91
C LYS A 80 22.87 -3.01 -17.77
N GLU A 81 23.81 -3.81 -17.26
CA GLU A 81 24.30 -5.02 -17.93
C GLU A 81 23.26 -6.16 -17.92
N GLU A 82 22.48 -6.31 -16.85
CA GLU A 82 21.42 -7.32 -16.76
C GLU A 82 20.19 -6.96 -17.61
N ILE A 83 19.95 -5.65 -17.81
CA ILE A 83 18.89 -5.14 -18.68
C ILE A 83 19.20 -5.48 -20.15
N ALA A 84 20.43 -5.26 -20.61
CA ALA A 84 20.84 -5.52 -21.99
C ALA A 84 20.88 -7.01 -22.36
N GLY A 85 20.87 -7.91 -21.37
CA GLY A 85 20.82 -9.36 -21.58
C GLY A 85 19.41 -9.93 -21.69
N ASN A 86 18.36 -9.16 -21.39
CA ASN A 86 17.00 -9.67 -21.33
C ASN A 86 16.00 -8.75 -22.02
N ARG A 87 15.44 -9.24 -23.14
CA ARG A 87 14.44 -8.53 -23.94
C ARG A 87 13.23 -8.05 -23.13
N ALA A 88 12.82 -8.79 -22.10
CA ALA A 88 11.72 -8.37 -21.24
C ALA A 88 12.04 -7.08 -20.48
N PHE A 89 13.26 -6.94 -19.95
CA PHE A 89 13.68 -5.73 -19.23
C PHE A 89 13.85 -4.53 -20.15
N GLU A 90 14.36 -4.73 -21.36
CA GLU A 90 14.39 -3.66 -22.38
C GLU A 90 13.00 -3.07 -22.65
N LEU A 91 12.01 -3.94 -22.88
CA LEU A 91 10.62 -3.53 -23.12
C LEU A 91 9.98 -2.84 -21.90
N MET A 92 10.40 -3.20 -20.70
CA MET A 92 9.95 -2.56 -19.45
C MET A 92 10.58 -1.19 -19.23
N THR A 93 11.80 -0.96 -19.73
CA THR A 93 12.49 0.35 -19.70
C THR A 93 12.02 1.28 -20.82
N GLU A 94 11.67 0.74 -21.99
CA GLU A 94 11.21 1.53 -23.15
C GLU A 94 9.90 2.28 -22.88
N ARG A 95 8.98 1.69 -22.10
CA ARG A 95 7.69 2.30 -21.77
C ARG A 95 7.34 2.08 -20.30
N PRO A 96 6.91 3.14 -19.59
CA PRO A 96 6.37 2.97 -18.24
C PRO A 96 5.12 2.09 -18.28
N PHE A 97 4.83 1.43 -17.16
CA PHE A 97 3.66 0.57 -17.04
C PHE A 97 2.38 1.30 -17.49
N PRO A 98 1.51 0.66 -18.28
CA PRO A 98 1.51 -0.75 -18.68
C PRO A 98 2.51 -1.10 -19.81
N TRP A 99 3.25 -2.21 -19.62
CA TRP A 99 4.25 -2.70 -20.57
C TRP A 99 3.64 -3.32 -21.83
N SER A 100 4.49 -3.54 -22.85
CA SER A 100 4.11 -4.27 -24.07
C SER A 100 3.63 -5.68 -23.74
N ARG A 101 2.64 -6.18 -24.51
CA ARG A 101 2.13 -7.55 -24.35
C ARG A 101 3.19 -8.63 -24.57
N GLU A 102 4.26 -8.31 -25.29
CA GLU A 102 5.40 -9.17 -25.53
C GLU A 102 6.11 -9.57 -24.22
N VAL A 103 6.14 -8.69 -23.22
CA VAL A 103 6.70 -9.00 -21.89
C VAL A 103 5.96 -10.18 -21.25
N TRP A 104 4.63 -10.25 -21.41
CA TRP A 104 3.83 -11.33 -20.86
C TRP A 104 4.07 -12.68 -21.56
N ALA A 105 4.32 -12.66 -22.86
CA ALA A 105 4.68 -13.88 -23.59
C ALA A 105 6.04 -14.41 -23.12
N LEU A 106 7.05 -13.53 -23.02
CA LEU A 106 8.37 -13.89 -22.52
C LEU A 106 8.36 -14.39 -21.07
N LEU A 107 7.45 -13.86 -20.25
CA LEU A 107 7.24 -14.32 -18.88
C LEU A 107 6.58 -15.70 -18.84
N LEU A 108 5.55 -15.93 -19.67
CA LEU A 108 4.87 -17.22 -19.77
C LEU A 108 5.80 -18.33 -20.27
N ASP A 109 6.72 -18.03 -21.18
CA ASP A 109 7.71 -19.01 -21.66
C ASP A 109 8.70 -19.50 -20.58
N ARG A 110 8.80 -18.79 -19.45
CA ARG A 110 9.72 -19.12 -18.34
C ARG A 110 9.05 -19.74 -17.11
N LEU A 111 7.72 -19.81 -17.09
CA LEU A 111 6.92 -20.39 -16.00
C LEU A 111 6.68 -21.87 -16.26
#